data_AF-X1UH45-F1
#
_entry.id   AF-X1UH45-F1
#
_cell.length_a   1.000
_cell.length_b   1.000
_cell.length_c   1.000
_cell.angle_alpha   90.00
_cell.angle_beta   90.00
_cell.angle_gamma   90.00
#
_symmetry.space_group_name_H-M   'P 1'
#
loop_
_entity.id
_entity.type
_entity.pdbx_description
1 polymer ?
#
loop_
_entity_poly.entity_id
_entity_poly.type
_entity_poly.pdbx_seq_one_letter_code
_entity_poly.pdbx_strand_id
1 'polypeptide(L)' 'KKIMIVGGGIGVAPLLALCEESIRQDKEVRVLIGALKKELVIGEEYFRNLGADNLIKKILGDTSFLDKIFTLIL' A
#
# COMPACT_ATOMS: atom_id res chain seq x y z
N LYS A 1 9.69 -3.83 -14.39
CA LYS A 1 8.32 -3.28 -14.62
C LYS A 1 7.84 -2.64 -13.32
N LYS A 2 7.10 -1.52 -13.37
CA LYS A 2 6.57 -0.84 -12.17
C LYS A 2 5.13 -1.26 -11.92
N ILE A 3 4.77 -1.45 -10.66
CA ILE A 3 3.42 -1.80 -10.24
C ILE A 3 3.08 -1.05 -8.96
N MET A 4 1.82 -0.65 -8.86
CA MET A 4 1.27 -0.04 -7.66
C MET A 4 0.16 -0.90 -7.11
N ILE A 5 0.29 -1.24 -5.84
CA ILE A 5 -0.67 -1.99 -5.04
C ILE A 5 -1.40 -0.98 -4.17
N VAL A 6 -2.72 -0.90 -4.31
CA VAL A 6 -3.57 -0.03 -3.49
C VAL A 6 -4.50 -0.90 -2.67
N GLY A 7 -4.50 -0.70 -1.36
CA GLY A 7 -5.29 -1.49 -0.43
C GLY A 7 -5.72 -0.70 0.80
N GLY A 8 -6.67 -1.23 1.54
CA GLY A 8 -7.10 -0.64 2.81
C GLY A 8 -7.92 -1.62 3.66
N GLY A 9 -7.85 -1.44 4.97
CA GLY A 9 -8.51 -2.34 5.93
C GLY A 9 -8.11 -3.81 5.76
N ILE A 10 -9.09 -4.72 5.86
CA ILE A 10 -8.84 -6.17 5.74
C ILE A 10 -8.31 -6.60 4.37
N GLY A 11 -8.57 -5.78 3.33
CA GLY A 11 -8.10 -6.04 1.97
C GLY A 11 -6.57 -5.98 1.85
N VAL A 12 -5.86 -5.46 2.85
CA VAL A 12 -4.39 -5.47 2.87
C VAL A 12 -3.82 -6.89 2.95
N ALA A 13 -4.45 -7.81 3.68
CA ALA A 13 -3.94 -9.16 3.90
C ALA A 13 -3.64 -9.92 2.58
N PRO A 14 -4.56 -10.04 1.62
CA PRO A 14 -4.26 -10.69 0.34
C PRO A 14 -3.22 -9.93 -0.51
N LEU A 15 -3.07 -8.62 -0.31
CA LEU A 15 -2.11 -7.80 -1.06
C LEU A 15 -0.66 -8.00 -0.60
N LEU A 16 -0.44 -8.51 0.60
CA LEU A 16 0.89 -8.88 1.09
C LEU A 16 1.51 -9.96 0.20
N ALA A 17 0.76 -11.03 -0.09
CA ALA A 17 1.21 -12.11 -0.96
C ALA A 17 1.49 -11.61 -2.39
N LEU A 18 0.65 -10.71 -2.91
CA LEU A 18 0.87 -10.09 -4.22
C LEU A 18 2.16 -9.27 -4.26
N CYS A 19 2.44 -8.52 -3.18
CA CYS A 19 3.64 -7.70 -3.04
C CYS A 19 4.90 -8.58 -3.02
N GLU A 20 4.90 -9.61 -2.18
CA GLU A 20 6.00 -10.56 -2.06
C GLU A 20 6.33 -11.23 -3.39
N GLU A 21 5.31 -11.78 -4.07
CA GLU A 21 5.49 -12.42 -5.37
C GLU A 21 5.96 -11.43 -6.44
N SER A 22 5.51 -10.18 -6.35
CA SER A 22 5.92 -9.11 -7.27
C SER A 22 7.38 -8.71 -7.10
N ILE A 23 7.83 -8.58 -5.85
CA ILE A 23 9.24 -8.31 -5.51
C ILE A 23 10.10 -9.49 -5.96
N ARG A 24 9.64 -10.73 -5.75
CA ARG A 24 10.33 -11.95 -6.21
C ARG A 24 10.50 -12.00 -7.74
N GLN A 25 9.60 -11.37 -8.48
CA GLN A 25 9.69 -11.20 -9.94
C GLN A 25 10.50 -9.95 -10.37
N ASP A 26 11.27 -9.36 -9.46
CA ASP A 26 12.15 -8.21 -9.71
C ASP A 26 11.39 -6.98 -10.25
N LYS A 27 10.19 -6.75 -9.71
CA LYS A 27 9.37 -5.59 -10.04
C LYS A 27 9.59 -4.48 -9.01
N GLU A 28 9.53 -3.23 -9.48
CA GLU A 28 9.46 -2.07 -8.59
C GLU A 28 8.02 -1.93 -8.08
N VAL A 29 7.79 -2.23 -6.80
CA VAL A 29 6.45 -2.28 -6.18
C VAL A 29 6.21 -1.07 -5.29
N ARG A 30 5.14 -0.31 -5.56
CA ARG A 30 4.66 0.76 -4.67
C ARG A 30 3.41 0.34 -3.94
N VAL A 31 3.29 0.67 -2.66
CA VAL A 31 2.16 0.27 -1.83
C VAL A 31 1.46 1.48 -1.24
N LEU A 32 0.16 1.60 -1.51
CA LEU A 32 -0.70 2.60 -0.92
C LEU A 32 -1.65 1.93 0.05
N ILE A 33 -1.56 2.27 1.34
CA ILE A 33 -2.44 1.73 2.37
C ILE A 33 -3.37 2.83 2.87
N GLY A 34 -4.66 2.63 2.64
CA GLY A 34 -5.74 3.44 3.17
C GLY A 34 -6.25 2.92 4.51
N ALA A 35 -6.47 3.80 5.48
CA ALA A 35 -7.13 3.47 6.73
C ALA A 35 -7.97 4.66 7.23
N LEU A 36 -9.07 4.40 7.94
CA LEU A 36 -9.91 5.47 8.50
C LEU A 36 -9.22 6.23 9.63
N LYS A 37 -8.35 5.57 10.39
CA LYS A 37 -7.54 6.15 11.46
C LYS A 37 -6.13 5.57 11.41
N LYS A 38 -5.17 6.29 11.98
CA LYS A 38 -3.78 5.84 12.02
C LYS A 38 -3.62 4.51 12.77
N GLU A 39 -4.36 4.33 13.86
CA GLU A 39 -4.37 3.08 14.63
C GLU A 39 -4.91 1.87 13.85
N LEU A 40 -5.66 2.11 12.76
CA LEU A 40 -6.27 1.07 11.92
C LEU A 40 -5.41 0.71 10.71
N VAL A 41 -4.19 1.24 10.60
CA VAL A 41 -3.24 0.86 9.55
C VAL A 41 -2.72 -0.54 9.86
N ILE A 42 -2.96 -1.47 8.94
CA ILE A 42 -2.57 -2.88 9.05
C ILE A 42 -1.48 -3.17 8.01
N GLY A 43 -0.55 -4.08 8.33
CA GLY A 43 0.40 -4.66 7.38
C GLY A 43 1.62 -3.78 7.05
N GLU A 44 1.72 -2.57 7.60
CA GLU A 44 2.86 -1.66 7.34
C GLU A 44 4.22 -2.32 7.64
N GLU A 45 4.37 -2.92 8.82
CA GLU A 45 5.62 -3.56 9.23
C GLU A 45 5.99 -4.72 8.29
N TYR A 46 4.99 -5.44 7.77
CA TYR A 46 5.22 -6.52 6.83
C TYR A 46 5.74 -6.00 5.48
N PHE A 47 5.13 -4.95 4.94
CA PHE A 47 5.63 -4.31 3.73
C PHE A 47 7.02 -3.72 3.90
N ARG A 48 7.34 -3.19 5.10
CA ARG A 48 8.69 -2.74 5.42
C ARG A 48 9.70 -3.88 5.37
N ASN A 49 9.41 -4.97 6.06
CA ASN A 49 10.28 -6.15 6.09
C ASN A 49 10.53 -6.78 4.70
N LEU A 50 9.60 -6.58 3.75
CA LEU A 50 9.77 -7.00 2.36
C LEU A 50 10.68 -6.08 1.52
N GLY A 51 11.22 -5.00 2.10
CA GLY A 51 12.04 -4.01 1.39
C GLY A 51 11.21 -2.98 0.61
N ALA A 52 9.89 -2.89 0.86
CA ALA A 52 9.03 -1.85 0.29
C ALA A 52 9.04 -0.55 1.11
N ASP A 53 9.99 -0.39 2.03
CA ASP A 53 10.12 0.70 3.02
C ASP A 53 9.91 2.10 2.45
N ASN A 54 10.50 2.36 1.28
CA ASN A 54 10.49 3.67 0.64
C ASN A 54 9.19 3.97 -0.13
N LEU A 55 8.28 2.99 -0.19
CA LEU A 55 7.18 2.99 -1.15
C LEU A 55 5.81 2.77 -0.47
N ILE A 56 5.76 2.78 0.85
CA ILE A 56 4.51 2.76 1.62
C ILE A 56 4.02 4.20 1.81
N LYS A 57 2.90 4.54 1.18
CA LYS A 57 2.16 5.77 1.48
C LYS A 57 0.90 5.43 2.27
N LYS A 58 0.69 6.15 3.36
CA LYS A 58 -0.51 6.05 4.19
C LYS A 58 -1.47 7.15 3.80
N ILE A 59 -2.71 6.80 3.53
CA ILE A 59 -3.77 7.78 3.36
C ILE A 59 -4.78 7.54 4.48
N LEU A 60 -4.97 8.56 5.31
CA LEU A 60 -5.99 8.55 6.35
C LEU A 60 -7.31 9.06 5.76
N GLY A 61 -8.40 8.35 6.07
CA GLY A 61 -9.73 8.60 5.55
C GLY A 61 -10.34 9.90 6.07
N ASP A 62 -10.58 10.84 5.17
CA ASP A 62 -11.51 11.97 5.28
C ASP A 62 -12.27 12.10 3.94
N THR A 63 -13.10 13.13 3.75
CA THR A 63 -13.82 13.38 2.49
C THR A 63 -12.92 13.54 1.26
N SER A 64 -11.63 13.86 1.42
CA SER A 64 -10.62 14.02 0.36
C SER A 64 -9.76 12.77 0.14
N PHE A 65 -10.08 11.64 0.77
CA PHE A 65 -9.33 10.38 0.63
C PHE A 65 -9.20 9.94 -0.83
N LEU A 66 -10.29 10.03 -1.60
CA LEU A 66 -10.30 9.67 -3.02
C LEU A 66 -9.43 10.63 -3.84
N ASP A 67 -9.47 11.93 -3.56
CA ASP A 67 -8.65 12.94 -4.26
C ASP A 67 -7.15 12.70 -4.02
N LYS A 68 -6.78 12.34 -2.78
CA LYS A 68 -5.41 11.96 -2.41
C LYS A 68 -4.96 10.68 -3.12
N ILE A 69 -5.86 9.71 -3.30
CA ILE A 69 -5.60 8.54 -4.12
C ILE A 69 -5.40 8.95 -5.58
N PHE A 70 -6.33 9.68 -6.20
CA PHE A 70 -6.22 10.09 -7.61
C PHE A 70 -4.92 10.85 -7.91
N THR A 71 -4.51 11.76 -7.03
CA THR A 71 -3.22 12.49 -7.14
C THR A 71 -1.99 11.58 -7.16
N LEU A 72 -2.12 10.36 -6.64
CA LEU A 72 -1.03 9.41 -6.56
C LEU A 72 -1.00 8.41 -7.72
N ILE A 73 -2.17 8.13 -8.32
CA ILE A 73 -2.31 7.18 -9.43
C ILE A 73 -2.24 7.88 -10.80
N LEU A 74 -2.70 9.13 -10.89
CA LEU A 74 -2.62 9.98 -12.10
C LEU A 74 -1.29 10.73 -12.15
#